data_AF-A0A848Q815-F1
#
_entry.id   AF-A0A848Q815-F1
#
_cell.length_a   1.000
_cell.length_b   1.000
_cell.length_c   1.000
_cell.angle_alpha   90.00
_cell.angle_beta   90.00
_cell.angle_gamma   90.00
#
_symmetry.space_group_name_H-M   'P 1'
#
loop_
_entity.id
_entity.type
_entity.pdbx_description
1 polymer ?
#
loop_
_entity_poly.entity_id
_entity_poly.type
_entity_poly.pdbx_seq_one_letter_code
_entity_poly.pdbx_strand_id
1 'polypeptide(L)'
;MKKALISACLIGDKVRYDGKDNKIPYIDELLVHYELVPFCPEVEGGMSIPRKPSEIMRGRVYSVEGNDVTKHFVLGAQKAL
;
A
#
# COMPACT_ATOMS: atom_id res chain seq x y z
N MET A 1 -13.05 -10.49 18.14
CA MET A 1 -13.18 -9.92 16.78
C MET A 1 -11.99 -10.41 15.97
N LYS A 2 -12.14 -10.77 14.68
CA LYS A 2 -10.99 -11.19 13.86
C LYS A 2 -10.24 -9.95 13.37
N LYS A 3 -8.90 -10.02 13.31
CA LYS A 3 -8.08 -8.96 12.71
C LYS A 3 -7.94 -9.20 11.21
N ALA A 4 -7.99 -8.14 10.42
CA ALA A 4 -7.73 -8.19 8.99
C ALA A 4 -6.78 -7.07 8.59
N LEU A 5 -5.68 -7.42 7.91
CA LEU A 5 -4.81 -6.44 7.28
C LEU A 5 -5.55 -5.82 6.09
N ILE A 6 -5.53 -4.49 5.97
CA ILE A 6 -6.17 -3.77 4.86
C ILE A 6 -5.20 -2.73 4.30
N SER A 7 -5.22 -2.54 2.98
CA SER A 7 -4.46 -1.45 2.36
C SER A 7 -4.89 -0.11 2.96
N ALA A 8 -3.96 0.62 3.54
CA ALA A 8 -4.22 1.87 4.26
C ALA A 8 -4.96 2.92 3.39
N CYS A 9 -4.67 2.95 2.09
CA CYS A 9 -5.37 3.84 1.16
C CYS A 9 -6.88 3.56 1.06
N LEU A 10 -7.34 2.32 1.32
CA LEU A 10 -8.76 1.95 1.27
C LEU A 10 -9.56 2.47 2.47
N ILE A 11 -8.88 2.80 3.58
CA ILE A 11 -9.53 3.38 4.77
C ILE A 11 -9.49 4.92 4.77
N GLY A 12 -8.80 5.53 3.82
CA GLY A 12 -8.69 6.99 3.67
C GLY A 12 -7.31 7.57 3.97
N ASP A 13 -6.31 6.74 4.27
CA ASP A 13 -4.95 7.25 4.44
C ASP A 13 -4.38 7.72 3.11
N LYS A 14 -3.78 8.91 3.10
CA LYS A 14 -3.25 9.58 1.90
C LYS A 14 -1.88 9.03 1.49
N VAL A 15 -1.80 7.72 1.28
CA VAL A 15 -0.54 6.99 1.06
C VAL A 15 -0.32 6.54 -0.38
N ARG A 16 -1.24 6.85 -1.31
CA ARG A 16 -1.07 6.55 -2.73
C ARG A 16 0.13 7.29 -3.31
N TYR A 17 0.60 6.82 -4.46
CA TYR A 17 1.71 7.44 -5.19
C TYR A 17 1.45 8.91 -5.51
N ASP A 18 0.20 9.31 -5.74
CA ASP A 18 -0.24 10.68 -6.03
C ASP A 18 -0.57 11.52 -4.78
N GLY A 19 -0.28 11.02 -3.58
CA GLY A 19 -0.57 11.71 -2.32
C GLY A 19 -2.06 11.76 -1.95
N LYS A 20 -2.89 10.95 -2.61
CA LYS A 20 -4.31 10.81 -2.32
C LYS A 20 -4.60 9.51 -1.57
N ASP A 21 -5.87 9.28 -1.27
CA ASP A 21 -6.40 8.02 -0.78
C ASP A 21 -7.25 7.31 -1.86
N ASN A 22 -7.76 6.13 -1.51
CA ASN A 22 -8.74 5.40 -2.31
C ASN A 22 -9.85 4.87 -1.39
N LYS A 23 -10.37 5.74 -0.51
CA LYS A 23 -11.34 5.32 0.51
C LYS A 23 -12.54 4.62 -0.15
N ILE A 24 -12.83 3.41 0.29
CA ILE A 24 -13.99 2.65 -0.19
C ILE A 24 -15.23 2.99 0.66
N PRO A 25 -16.44 3.01 0.08
CA PRO A 25 -17.64 3.45 0.78
C PRO A 25 -18.11 2.50 1.89
N TYR A 26 -17.74 1.22 1.84
CA TYR A 26 -18.20 0.17 2.77
C TYR A 26 -17.21 -0.16 3.89
N ILE A 27 -16.33 0.79 4.27
CA ILE A 27 -15.41 0.61 5.40
C ILE A 27 -16.14 0.42 6.72
N ASP A 28 -17.22 1.16 6.95
CA ASP A 28 -17.97 1.08 8.20
C ASP A 28 -18.61 -0.31 8.39
N GLU A 29 -19.06 -0.94 7.30
CA GLU A 29 -19.56 -2.32 7.32
C GLU A 29 -18.45 -3.33 7.66
N LEU A 30 -17.23 -3.14 7.11
CA LEU A 30 -16.09 -4.00 7.41
C LEU A 30 -15.66 -3.89 8.88
N LEU A 31 -15.73 -2.70 9.48
CA LEU A 31 -15.40 -2.46 10.89
C LEU A 31 -16.34 -3.17 11.88
N VAL A 32 -17.56 -3.53 11.46
CA VAL A 32 -18.48 -4.35 12.26
C VAL A 32 -17.98 -5.78 12.39
N HIS A 33 -17.30 -6.31 11.37
CA HIS A 33 -16.89 -7.71 11.29
C HIS A 33 -15.42 -7.92 11.68
N TYR A 34 -14.57 -6.92 11.46
CA TYR A 34 -13.12 -7.02 11.62
C TYR A 34 -12.53 -5.84 12.38
N GLU A 35 -11.52 -6.12 13.18
CA GLU A 35 -10.54 -5.11 13.59
C GLU A 35 -9.58 -4.92 12.40
N LEU A 36 -9.75 -3.83 11.66
CA LEU A 36 -8.95 -3.52 10.49
C LEU A 36 -7.58 -2.96 10.91
N VAL A 37 -6.51 -3.55 10.39
CA VAL A 37 -5.13 -3.11 10.59
C VAL A 37 -4.63 -2.47 9.29
N PRO A 38 -4.57 -1.13 9.20
CA PRO A 38 -4.14 -0.46 7.99
C PRO A 38 -2.64 -0.63 7.75
N PHE A 39 -2.27 -0.89 6.50
CA PHE A 39 -0.88 -1.07 6.11
C PHE A 39 -0.63 -0.61 4.67
N CYS A 40 0.50 0.06 4.43
CA CYS A 40 0.94 0.41 3.09
C CYS A 40 2.33 -0.20 2.82
N PRO A 41 2.42 -1.29 2.04
CA PRO A 41 3.70 -1.95 1.78
C PRO A 41 4.75 -1.02 1.17
N GLU A 42 4.37 -0.11 0.28
CA GLU A 42 5.30 0.78 -0.39
C GLU A 42 5.95 1.80 0.57
N VAL A 43 5.15 2.39 1.48
CA VAL A 43 5.63 3.34 2.49
C VAL A 43 6.47 2.63 3.54
N GLU A 44 6.01 1.48 4.01
CA GLU A 44 6.76 0.63 4.94
C GLU A 44 8.03 0.07 4.32
N GLY A 45 8.04 -0.11 2.99
CA GLY A 45 9.22 -0.41 2.19
C GLY A 45 10.20 0.76 2.07
N GLY A 46 9.83 1.96 2.51
CA GLY A 46 10.66 3.16 2.52
C GLY A 46 10.42 4.13 1.36
N MET A 47 9.35 3.97 0.58
CA MET A 47 9.03 4.94 -0.47
C MET A 47 8.34 6.19 0.09
N SER A 48 8.57 7.33 -0.56
CA SER A 48 7.93 8.61 -0.21
C SER A 48 6.46 8.68 -0.61
N ILE A 49 5.79 9.72 -0.10
CA ILE A 49 4.51 10.21 -0.60
C ILE A 49 4.70 11.70 -0.94
N PRO A 50 4.48 12.15 -2.18
CA PRO A 50 4.18 11.34 -3.36
C PRO A 50 5.39 10.52 -3.83
N ARG A 51 5.16 9.62 -4.78
CA ARG A 51 6.18 8.82 -5.49
C ARG A 51 5.73 8.56 -6.92
N LYS A 52 6.66 8.18 -7.79
CA LYS A 52 6.37 7.90 -9.19
C LYS A 52 5.60 6.58 -9.32
N PRO A 53 4.63 6.48 -10.26
CA PRO A 53 4.01 5.20 -10.58
C PRO A 53 5.07 4.16 -10.91
N SER A 54 4.82 2.91 -10.51
CA SER A 54 5.74 1.81 -10.73
C SER A 54 4.99 0.55 -11.16
N GLU A 55 5.60 -0.26 -12.03
CA GLU A 55 5.00 -1.47 -12.60
C GLU A 55 5.93 -2.68 -12.44
N ILE A 56 5.34 -3.87 -12.34
CA ILE A 56 6.08 -5.13 -12.26
C ILE A 56 6.45 -5.57 -13.68
N MET A 57 7.75 -5.79 -13.91
CA MET A 57 8.29 -6.33 -15.15
C MET A 57 9.25 -7.46 -14.84
N ARG A 58 8.91 -8.69 -15.28
CA ARG A 58 9.75 -9.88 -15.13
C ARG A 58 10.27 -10.11 -13.70
N GLY A 59 9.39 -9.95 -12.70
CA GLY A 59 9.71 -10.20 -11.28
C GLY A 59 10.45 -9.05 -10.58
N ARG A 60 10.62 -7.90 -11.23
CA ARG A 60 11.20 -6.68 -10.66
C ARG A 60 10.21 -5.53 -10.80
N VAL A 61 10.36 -4.48 -10.01
CA VAL A 61 9.45 -3.32 -10.02
C VAL A 61 10.23 -2.08 -10.46
N TYR A 62 9.75 -1.42 -11.50
CA TYR A 62 10.38 -0.23 -12.07
C TYR A 62 9.42 0.96 -12.02
N SER A 63 9.93 2.14 -11.68
CA SER A 63 9.16 3.37 -11.82
C SER A 63 9.03 3.75 -13.30
N VAL A 64 8.11 4.66 -13.62
CA VAL A 64 7.96 5.24 -14.97
C VAL A 64 9.21 5.97 -15.48
N GLU A 65 10.17 6.28 -14.60
CA GLU A 65 11.46 6.87 -14.96
C GLU A 65 12.55 5.81 -15.20
N GLY A 66 12.20 4.52 -15.11
CA GLY A 66 13.12 3.39 -15.29
C GLY A 66 13.93 3.03 -14.04
N ASN A 67 13.68 3.70 -12.91
CA ASN A 67 14.38 3.40 -11.65
C ASN A 67 13.89 2.08 -11.08
N ASP A 68 14.82 1.18 -10.75
CA ASP A 68 14.50 -0.08 -10.07
C ASP A 68 14.16 0.18 -8.60
N VAL A 69 12.89 -0.04 -8.24
CA VAL A 69 12.36 0.15 -6.89
C VAL A 69 12.01 -1.19 -6.21
N THR A 70 12.46 -2.31 -6.77
CA THR A 70 12.13 -3.68 -6.30
C THR A 70 12.40 -3.86 -4.81
N LYS A 71 13.51 -3.30 -4.30
CA LYS A 71 13.90 -3.42 -2.89
C LYS A 71 12.81 -2.91 -1.95
N HIS A 72 12.18 -1.79 -2.28
CA HIS A 72 11.12 -1.20 -1.45
C HIS A 72 9.88 -2.11 -1.43
N PHE A 73 9.46 -2.62 -2.60
CA PHE A 73 8.32 -3.51 -2.72
C PHE A 73 8.54 -4.84 -1.97
N VAL A 74 9.72 -5.44 -2.09
CA VAL A 74 10.07 -6.69 -1.37
C VAL A 74 10.10 -6.46 0.13
N LEU A 75 10.73 -5.39 0.62
CA LEU A 75 10.78 -5.07 2.05
C LEU A 75 9.37 -4.80 2.60
N GLY A 76 8.55 -4.07 1.85
CA GLY A 76 7.16 -3.82 2.18
C GLY A 76 6.32 -5.09 2.31
N ALA A 77 6.49 -6.02 1.36
CA ALA A 77 5.82 -7.32 1.39
C ALA A 77 6.26 -8.17 2.60
N GLN A 78 7.56 -8.18 2.91
CA GLN A 78 8.09 -8.90 4.08
C GLN A 78 7.54 -8.36 5.41
N LYS A 79 7.38 -7.03 5.53
CA LYS A 79 6.78 -6.40 6.71
C LYS A 79 5.28 -6.68 6.87
N ALA A 80 4.60 -7.11 5.81
CA ALA A 80 3.17 -7.42 5.84
C ALA A 80 2.86 -8.86 6.28
N LEU A 81 3.85 -9.77 6.22
CA LEU A 81 3.75 -11.19 6.58
C LEU A 81 3.87 -11.40 8.10
#